data_AF-A0A2I0JQ89-F1
#
_entry.id   AF-A0A2I0JQ89-F1
#
_cell.length_a   1.000
_cell.length_b   1.000
_cell.length_c   1.000
_cell.angle_alpha   90.00
_cell.angle_beta   90.00
_cell.angle_gamma   90.00
#
_symmetry.space_group_name_H-M   'P 1'
#
loop_
_entity.id
_entity.type
_entity.pdbx_description
1 polymer ?
#
loop_
_entity_poly.entity_id
_entity_poly.type
_entity_poly.pdbx_seq_one_letter_code
_entity_poly.pdbx_strand_id
1 'polypeptide(L)'
;MQGMFRANGGCGYIKKPDFLLNRSEIFNPGANLPVKKTLKVKLYMGDGWHLDFPHTHFDLYSPPDFFTKVGIVGVPADTTTKRSRAIEDDWVPVWNEEFHFSLTVPELAVLRIEVQEYDTSGKHDFGGQTCLPVSELREGIRAVSLFSRKGNRYKSVKLLMHFEFFDFDASM
;
A
#
# COMPACT_ATOMS: atom_id res chain seq x y z
N MET A 1 9.85 7.06 -6.63
CA MET A 1 8.73 6.09 -6.81
C MET A 1 7.67 6.73 -7.70
N GLN A 2 7.17 6.03 -8.70
CA GLN A 2 6.25 6.60 -9.69
C GLN A 2 4.77 6.49 -9.30
N GLY A 3 4.42 5.85 -8.17
CA GLY A 3 3.07 5.87 -7.59
C GLY A 3 1.99 5.57 -8.63
N MET A 4 1.11 6.54 -8.85
CA MET A 4 0.04 6.48 -9.84
C MET A 4 0.57 6.13 -11.24
N PHE A 5 1.67 6.74 -11.69
CA PHE A 5 2.32 6.56 -13.00
C PHE A 5 2.86 5.16 -13.29
N ARG A 6 2.71 4.20 -12.37
CA ARG A 6 2.90 2.78 -12.68
C ARG A 6 1.76 2.16 -13.48
N ALA A 7 0.57 2.76 -13.42
CA ALA A 7 -0.54 2.36 -14.26
C ALA A 7 -0.19 2.55 -15.75
N ASN A 8 -0.99 1.94 -16.62
CA ASN A 8 -0.80 2.02 -18.07
C ASN A 8 0.62 1.64 -18.53
N GLY A 9 1.18 0.60 -17.91
CA GLY A 9 2.50 0.06 -18.25
C GLY A 9 3.68 1.01 -17.95
N GLY A 10 3.49 2.08 -17.18
CA GLY A 10 4.58 3.00 -16.84
C GLY A 10 4.97 3.96 -17.96
N CYS A 11 4.09 4.21 -18.93
CA CYS A 11 4.41 5.05 -20.10
C CYS A 11 4.50 6.56 -19.80
N GLY A 12 4.22 6.98 -18.56
CA GLY A 12 4.18 8.38 -18.14
C GLY A 12 2.83 9.08 -18.35
N TYR A 13 1.85 8.40 -18.95
CA TYR A 13 0.50 8.95 -19.20
C TYR A 13 -0.59 8.06 -18.62
N ILE A 14 -1.53 8.69 -17.90
CA ILE A 14 -2.71 8.03 -17.33
C ILE A 14 -3.93 8.84 -17.71
N LYS A 15 -4.93 8.16 -18.30
CA LYS A 15 -6.23 8.78 -18.59
C LYS A 15 -6.91 9.11 -17.26
N LYS A 16 -7.36 10.36 -17.11
CA LYS A 16 -8.17 10.73 -15.95
C LYS A 16 -9.51 9.96 -15.97
N PRO A 17 -10.12 9.68 -14.80
CA PRO A 17 -11.48 9.18 -14.74
C PRO A 17 -12.46 10.06 -15.51
N ASP A 18 -13.51 9.47 -16.08
CA ASP A 18 -14.42 10.18 -16.99
C ASP A 18 -15.14 11.36 -16.32
N PHE A 19 -15.43 11.26 -15.03
CA PHE A 19 -16.03 12.36 -14.25
C PHE A 19 -15.10 13.58 -14.08
N LEU A 20 -13.78 13.43 -14.27
CA LEU A 20 -12.82 14.55 -14.32
C LEU A 20 -12.62 15.11 -15.74
N LEU A 21 -13.17 14.42 -16.76
CA LEU A 21 -13.14 14.85 -18.15
C LEU A 21 -14.46 15.55 -18.53
N ASN A 22 -15.54 15.28 -17.81
CA ASN A 22 -16.83 15.91 -18.03
C ASN A 22 -16.78 17.41 -17.71
N ARG A 23 -17.26 18.24 -18.64
CA ARG A 23 -17.33 19.70 -18.49
C ARG A 23 -18.66 20.20 -17.93
N SER A 24 -19.71 19.38 -17.98
CA SER A 24 -21.05 19.77 -17.50
C SER A 24 -21.18 19.66 -15.98
N GLU A 25 -20.43 18.75 -15.37
CA GLU A 25 -20.46 18.47 -13.93
C GLU A 25 -19.06 18.67 -13.34
N ILE A 26 -18.96 19.58 -12.38
CA ILE A 26 -17.70 19.84 -11.68
C ILE A 26 -17.62 18.92 -10.48
N PHE A 27 -16.71 17.94 -10.54
CA PHE A 27 -16.43 17.06 -9.42
C PHE A 27 -15.80 17.84 -8.24
N ASN A 28 -16.40 17.73 -7.05
CA ASN A 28 -15.87 18.30 -5.82
C ASN A 28 -15.26 17.18 -4.94
N PRO A 29 -13.92 17.11 -4.78
CA PRO A 29 -13.26 16.08 -3.96
C PRO A 29 -13.55 16.21 -2.46
N GLY A 30 -14.05 17.36 -1.99
CA GLY A 30 -14.43 17.58 -0.60
C GLY A 30 -15.90 17.32 -0.29
N ALA A 31 -16.71 16.92 -1.29
CA ALA A 31 -18.11 16.58 -1.07
C ALA A 31 -18.24 15.28 -0.27
N ASN A 32 -19.31 15.17 0.52
CA ASN A 32 -19.67 13.91 1.17
C ASN A 32 -20.29 12.97 0.13
N LEU A 33 -19.50 12.03 -0.36
CA LEU A 33 -19.90 11.06 -1.37
C LEU A 33 -20.21 9.70 -0.72
N PRO A 34 -21.18 8.93 -1.24
CA PRO A 34 -21.42 7.58 -0.74
C PRO A 34 -20.21 6.68 -0.99
N VAL A 35 -20.02 5.71 -0.10
CA VAL A 35 -19.03 4.65 -0.32
C VAL A 35 -19.45 3.82 -1.53
N LYS A 36 -18.55 3.65 -2.49
CA LYS A 36 -18.78 2.81 -3.68
C LYS A 36 -18.22 1.40 -3.52
N LYS A 37 -17.08 1.29 -2.84
CA LYS A 37 -16.29 0.06 -2.78
C LYS A 37 -15.57 -0.04 -1.45
N THR A 38 -15.51 -1.24 -0.87
CA THR A 38 -14.58 -1.58 0.21
C THR A 38 -13.44 -2.39 -0.35
N LEU A 39 -12.21 -1.95 -0.10
CA LEU A 39 -11.01 -2.73 -0.31
C LEU A 39 -10.61 -3.40 1.00
N LYS A 40 -10.58 -4.74 1.01
CA LYS A 40 -9.97 -5.53 2.07
C LYS A 40 -8.58 -5.97 1.64
N VAL A 41 -7.62 -5.74 2.52
CA VAL A 41 -6.20 -6.08 2.33
C VAL A 41 -5.77 -7.01 3.45
N LYS A 42 -5.42 -8.26 3.14
CA LYS A 42 -4.74 -9.14 4.08
C LYS A 42 -3.24 -9.07 3.86
N LEU A 43 -2.49 -8.74 4.90
CA LEU A 43 -1.04 -8.81 4.92
C LEU A 43 -0.65 -10.10 5.62
N TYR A 44 -0.16 -11.09 4.87
CA TYR A 44 0.26 -12.37 5.46
C TYR A 44 1.66 -12.26 6.07
N MET A 45 2.65 -11.99 5.22
CA MET A 45 4.07 -12.03 5.60
C MET A 45 4.92 -11.22 4.63
N GLY A 46 6.18 -11.01 4.99
CA GLY A 46 7.21 -10.45 4.12
C GLY A 46 8.47 -11.31 4.15
N ASP A 47 9.24 -11.25 3.06
CA ASP A 47 10.49 -11.98 2.95
C ASP A 47 11.45 -11.27 1.97
N GLY A 48 12.74 -11.62 2.04
CA GLY A 48 13.79 -11.24 1.10
C GLY A 48 14.73 -10.15 1.62
N TRP A 49 14.51 -9.59 2.81
CA TRP A 49 15.41 -8.58 3.39
C TRP A 49 16.79 -9.16 3.68
N HIS A 50 16.88 -10.37 4.23
CA HIS A 50 18.14 -11.05 4.53
C HIS A 50 18.97 -11.38 3.27
N LEU A 51 18.37 -11.33 2.08
CA LEU A 51 19.05 -11.53 0.79
C LEU A 51 19.57 -10.23 0.17
N ASP A 52 18.89 -9.11 0.45
CA ASP A 52 19.16 -7.82 -0.17
C ASP A 52 19.98 -6.87 0.72
N PHE A 53 20.03 -7.13 2.03
CA PHE A 53 20.69 -6.29 3.03
C PHE A 53 21.68 -7.09 3.88
N PRO A 54 22.80 -6.47 4.32
CA PRO A 54 23.63 -7.04 5.37
C PRO A 54 22.83 -7.27 6.66
N HIS A 55 23.20 -8.30 7.42
CA HIS A 55 22.54 -8.60 8.70
C HIS A 55 22.61 -7.46 9.73
N THR A 56 23.56 -6.55 9.59
CA THR A 56 23.72 -5.38 10.48
C THR A 56 23.04 -4.12 9.96
N HIS A 57 22.20 -4.22 8.92
CA HIS A 57 21.64 -3.05 8.24
C HIS A 57 20.57 -2.34 9.06
N PHE A 58 19.68 -3.12 9.67
CA PHE A 58 18.55 -2.65 10.45
C PHE A 58 18.95 -2.56 11.92
N ASP A 59 19.40 -3.68 12.48
CA ASP A 59 19.93 -3.75 13.83
C ASP A 59 21.35 -4.30 13.83
N LEU A 60 22.20 -3.77 14.71
CA LEU A 60 23.61 -4.16 14.76
C LEU A 60 23.83 -5.55 15.38
N TYR A 61 22.93 -5.97 16.27
CA TYR A 61 23.11 -7.15 17.12
C TYR A 61 21.94 -8.14 17.10
N SER A 62 20.83 -7.80 16.44
CA SER A 62 19.61 -8.61 16.34
C SER A 62 19.05 -8.58 14.91
N PRO A 63 18.11 -9.47 14.58
CA PRO A 63 17.23 -9.28 13.43
C PRO A 63 16.31 -8.05 13.60
N PRO A 64 15.66 -7.59 12.52
CA PRO A 64 14.81 -6.40 12.53
C PRO A 64 13.45 -6.61 13.19
N ASP A 65 12.92 -5.52 13.75
CA ASP A 65 11.58 -5.43 14.31
C ASP A 65 10.58 -4.81 13.31
N PHE A 66 10.08 -5.59 12.35
CA PHE A 66 9.28 -5.01 11.26
C PHE A 66 7.80 -4.80 11.59
N PHE A 67 7.29 -3.61 11.27
CA PHE A 67 5.86 -3.32 11.15
C PHE A 67 5.53 -2.68 9.80
N THR A 68 4.27 -2.80 9.39
CA THR A 68 3.80 -2.31 8.09
C THR A 68 2.72 -1.26 8.25
N LYS A 69 2.89 -0.12 7.60
CA LYS A 69 1.84 0.89 7.39
C LYS A 69 1.11 0.56 6.09
N VAL A 70 -0.21 0.38 6.17
CA VAL A 70 -1.09 0.16 5.02
C VAL A 70 -2.10 1.30 4.99
N GLY A 71 -2.15 2.06 3.90
CA GLY A 71 -3.00 3.22 3.81
C GLY A 71 -3.49 3.53 2.41
N ILE A 72 -4.52 4.35 2.34
CA ILE A 72 -5.06 4.91 1.11
C ILE A 72 -4.64 6.37 1.02
N VAL A 73 -4.17 6.77 -0.16
CA VAL A 73 -3.96 8.16 -0.55
C VAL A 73 -4.89 8.45 -1.73
N GLY A 74 -5.69 9.51 -1.65
CA GLY A 74 -6.67 9.85 -2.68
C GLY A 74 -7.43 11.12 -2.32
N VAL A 75 -8.74 11.11 -2.47
CA VAL A 75 -9.60 12.18 -1.94
C VAL A 75 -9.50 12.27 -0.41
N PRO A 76 -9.77 13.43 0.20
CA PRO A 76 -9.68 13.60 1.66
C PRO A 76 -10.50 12.58 2.46
N ALA A 77 -11.71 12.24 1.99
CA ALA A 77 -12.60 11.29 2.66
C ALA A 77 -12.05 9.85 2.71
N ASP A 78 -11.28 9.45 1.70
CA ASP A 78 -10.72 8.09 1.58
C ASP A 78 -9.32 7.98 2.21
N THR A 79 -8.67 9.11 2.50
CA THR A 79 -7.27 9.14 2.94
C THR A 79 -7.14 8.69 4.39
N THR A 80 -6.51 7.55 4.60
CA THR A 80 -6.29 6.98 5.93
C THR A 80 -5.07 6.07 5.95
N THR A 81 -4.47 5.85 7.12
CA THR A 81 -3.33 4.93 7.29
C THR A 81 -3.53 4.11 8.55
N LYS A 82 -3.39 2.80 8.42
CA LYS A 82 -3.41 1.82 9.50
C LYS A 82 -2.02 1.21 9.65
N ARG A 83 -1.72 0.66 10.83
CA ARG A 83 -0.44 -0.01 11.11
C ARG A 83 -0.69 -1.43 11.58
N SER A 84 0.15 -2.36 11.16
CA SER A 84 0.23 -3.69 11.75
C SER A 84 0.91 -3.63 13.13
N ARG A 85 0.86 -4.74 13.87
CA ARG A 85 1.80 -4.98 14.96
C ARG A 85 3.24 -5.06 14.42
N ALA A 86 4.20 -4.81 15.29
CA ALA A 86 5.60 -5.15 15.04
C ALA A 86 5.80 -6.66 15.23
N ILE A 87 6.60 -7.26 14.37
CA ILE A 87 7.15 -8.60 14.56
C ILE A 87 8.60 -8.40 14.95
N GLU A 88 8.91 -8.77 16.19
CA GLU A 88 10.24 -8.57 16.78
C GLU A 88 11.21 -9.68 16.36
N ASP A 89 12.48 -9.33 16.20
CA ASP A 89 13.60 -10.25 15.96
C ASP A 89 13.38 -11.25 14.80
N ASP A 90 12.78 -10.83 13.67
CA ASP A 90 12.52 -11.72 12.52
C ASP A 90 12.77 -11.08 11.14
N TRP A 91 13.61 -11.73 10.33
CA TRP A 91 13.87 -11.35 8.93
C TRP A 91 12.73 -11.73 7.98
N VAL A 92 11.81 -12.59 8.40
CA VAL A 92 10.69 -13.12 7.62
C VAL A 92 9.37 -12.89 8.38
N PRO A 93 9.00 -11.63 8.65
CA PRO A 93 7.88 -11.30 9.53
C PRO A 93 6.55 -11.86 9.01
N VAL A 94 5.81 -12.53 9.90
CA VAL A 94 4.43 -13.01 9.64
C VAL A 94 3.43 -12.18 10.46
N TRP A 95 2.82 -11.20 9.81
CA TRP A 95 1.80 -10.34 10.45
C TRP A 95 0.45 -11.05 10.56
N ASN A 96 -0.03 -11.62 9.46
CA ASN A 96 -1.36 -12.22 9.29
C ASN A 96 -2.51 -11.29 9.75
N GLU A 97 -2.48 -10.05 9.28
CA GLU A 97 -3.43 -9.00 9.66
C GLU A 97 -4.29 -8.52 8.48
N GLU A 98 -5.49 -8.03 8.77
CA GLU A 98 -6.45 -7.56 7.77
C GLU A 98 -6.81 -6.08 7.96
N PHE A 99 -6.85 -5.35 6.86
CA PHE A 99 -7.18 -3.93 6.80
C PHE A 99 -8.35 -3.70 5.85
N HIS A 100 -9.33 -2.92 6.28
CA HIS A 100 -10.51 -2.57 5.47
C HIS A 100 -10.53 -1.07 5.18
N PHE A 101 -10.80 -0.70 3.93
CA PHE A 101 -10.83 0.68 3.47
C PHE A 101 -12.11 0.92 2.67
N SER A 102 -12.98 1.78 3.18
CA SER A 102 -14.17 2.27 2.46
C SER A 102 -13.76 3.39 1.52
N LEU A 103 -14.08 3.24 0.24
CA LEU A 103 -13.66 4.14 -0.84
C LEU A 103 -14.88 4.80 -1.47
N THR A 104 -14.92 6.12 -1.42
CA THR A 104 -15.91 6.95 -2.10
C THR A 104 -15.51 7.21 -3.56
N VAL A 105 -14.21 7.29 -3.84
CA VAL A 105 -13.66 7.55 -5.18
C VAL A 105 -12.48 6.62 -5.48
N PRO A 106 -12.74 5.30 -5.63
CA PRO A 106 -11.70 4.29 -5.85
C PRO A 106 -10.83 4.57 -7.09
N GLU A 107 -11.35 5.28 -8.09
CA GLU A 107 -10.65 5.65 -9.32
C GLU A 107 -9.48 6.63 -9.09
N LEU A 108 -9.48 7.34 -7.95
CA LEU A 108 -8.41 8.25 -7.54
C LEU A 108 -7.60 7.72 -6.34
N ALA A 109 -7.94 6.52 -5.85
CA ALA A 109 -7.30 5.93 -4.68
C ALA A 109 -6.01 5.19 -5.06
N VAL A 110 -4.98 5.36 -4.23
CA VAL A 110 -3.71 4.64 -4.31
C VAL A 110 -3.49 3.96 -2.97
N LEU A 111 -3.35 2.63 -3.00
CA LEU A 111 -2.91 1.83 -1.86
C LEU A 111 -1.40 2.02 -1.66
N ARG A 112 -1.02 2.60 -0.53
CA ARG A 112 0.37 2.75 -0.09
C ARG A 112 0.67 1.74 0.99
N ILE A 113 1.74 0.98 0.78
CA ILE A 113 2.31 0.07 1.77
C ILE A 113 3.74 0.52 2.07
N GLU A 114 4.08 0.62 3.35
CA GLU A 114 5.43 0.96 3.81
C GLU A 114 5.81 0.08 5.00
N VAL A 115 6.90 -0.67 4.86
CA VAL A 115 7.50 -1.43 5.96
C VAL A 115 8.56 -0.58 6.62
N GLN A 116 8.54 -0.54 7.94
CA GLN A 116 9.52 0.12 8.78
C GLN A 116 10.04 -0.87 9.82
N GLU A 117 11.31 -0.71 10.18
CA GLU A 117 11.88 -1.33 11.38
C GLU A 117 11.54 -0.43 12.59
N TYR A 118 11.26 -1.05 13.73
CA TYR A 118 10.86 -0.37 14.96
C TYR A 118 12.06 -0.11 15.88
N ASP A 119 12.79 0.97 15.62
CA ASP A 119 13.81 1.40 16.58
C ASP A 119 13.20 2.14 17.79
N THR A 120 13.40 1.62 18.99
CA THR A 120 13.00 2.24 20.28
C THR A 120 13.84 3.45 20.66
N SER A 121 15.06 3.56 20.12
CA SER A 121 16.08 4.55 20.50
C SER A 121 16.17 5.75 19.56
N GLY A 122 15.46 5.72 18.43
CA GLY A 122 15.63 6.69 17.37
C GLY A 122 14.52 6.74 16.33
N LYS A 123 14.92 6.87 15.06
CA LYS A 123 14.03 7.00 13.91
C LYS A 123 13.97 5.67 13.20
N HIS A 124 12.80 5.05 13.21
CA HIS A 124 12.47 3.83 12.46
C HIS A 124 13.15 3.75 11.09
N ASP A 125 13.90 2.67 10.89
CA ASP A 125 14.58 2.43 9.63
C ASP A 125 13.61 1.98 8.54
N PHE A 126 13.99 2.27 7.30
CA PHE A 126 13.11 2.06 6.15
C PHE A 126 13.29 0.66 5.57
N GLY A 127 12.32 -0.21 5.81
CA GLY A 127 12.30 -1.57 5.26
C GLY A 127 11.86 -1.63 3.79
N GLY A 128 11.05 -0.68 3.32
CA GLY A 128 10.61 -0.65 1.94
C GLY A 128 9.24 -0.04 1.74
N GLN A 129 8.89 0.32 0.51
CA GLN A 129 7.54 0.80 0.20
C GLN A 129 7.05 0.32 -1.16
N THR A 130 5.74 0.37 -1.37
CA THR A 130 5.09 0.31 -2.68
C THR A 130 3.84 1.18 -2.71
N CYS A 131 3.48 1.67 -3.89
CA CYS A 131 2.24 2.39 -4.14
C CYS A 131 1.56 1.73 -5.34
N LEU A 132 0.31 1.34 -5.16
CA LEU A 132 -0.48 0.56 -6.11
C LEU A 132 -1.80 1.32 -6.35
N PRO A 133 -2.06 1.80 -7.57
CA PRO A 133 -3.37 2.34 -7.92
C PRO A 133 -4.46 1.30 -7.62
N VAL A 134 -5.51 1.69 -6.90
CA VAL A 134 -6.58 0.77 -6.52
C VAL A 134 -7.27 0.19 -7.75
N SER A 135 -7.43 0.99 -8.80
CA SER A 135 -8.01 0.57 -10.09
C SER A 135 -7.20 -0.50 -10.83
N GLU A 136 -5.92 -0.68 -10.51
CA GLU A 136 -5.00 -1.64 -11.15
C GLU A 136 -4.73 -2.86 -10.25
N LEU A 137 -5.32 -2.90 -9.05
CA LEU A 137 -5.18 -4.05 -8.16
C LEU A 137 -5.95 -5.24 -8.73
N ARG A 138 -5.30 -6.39 -8.71
CA ARG A 138 -5.92 -7.68 -9.03
C ARG A 138 -6.23 -8.42 -7.74
N GLU A 139 -7.47 -8.85 -7.59
CA GLU A 139 -7.93 -9.66 -6.45
C GLU A 139 -7.17 -10.98 -6.30
N GLY A 140 -7.30 -11.60 -5.14
CA GLY A 140 -6.61 -12.84 -4.80
C GLY A 140 -5.22 -12.61 -4.20
N ILE A 141 -4.51 -13.71 -3.97
CA ILE A 141 -3.19 -13.68 -3.32
C ILE A 141 -2.12 -13.22 -4.31
N ARG A 142 -1.33 -12.21 -3.92
CA ARG A 142 -0.31 -11.55 -4.73
C ARG A 142 0.99 -11.41 -3.96
N ALA A 143 2.10 -11.68 -4.65
CA ALA A 143 3.44 -11.29 -4.19
C ALA A 143 3.74 -9.86 -4.64
N VAL A 144 3.91 -8.95 -3.69
CA VAL A 144 4.04 -7.51 -3.90
C VAL A 144 5.49 -7.09 -3.64
N SER A 145 6.23 -6.71 -4.68
CA SER A 145 7.60 -6.23 -4.52
C SER A 145 7.67 -4.87 -3.83
N LEU A 146 8.68 -4.70 -2.98
CA LEU A 146 9.00 -3.43 -2.33
C LEU A 146 10.13 -2.68 -3.05
N PHE A 147 10.21 -1.38 -2.76
CA PHE A 147 11.13 -0.45 -3.38
C PHE A 147 11.78 0.44 -2.32
N SER A 148 13.01 0.88 -2.61
CA SER A 148 13.73 1.83 -1.77
C SER A 148 13.07 3.21 -1.73
N ARG A 149 13.56 4.10 -0.84
CA ARG A 149 13.14 5.52 -0.80
C ARG A 149 13.29 6.21 -2.17
N LYS A 150 14.35 5.87 -2.92
CA LYS A 150 14.60 6.40 -4.28
C LYS A 150 13.65 5.80 -5.33
N GLY A 151 12.92 4.73 -5.00
CA GLY A 151 12.02 4.04 -5.91
C GLY A 151 12.68 2.93 -6.73
N ASN A 152 13.90 2.52 -6.36
CA ASN A 152 14.56 1.36 -6.97
C ASN A 152 13.96 0.08 -6.42
N ARG A 153 13.70 -0.91 -7.28
CA ARG A 153 13.13 -2.20 -6.87
C ARG A 153 14.16 -2.96 -6.04
N TYR A 154 13.73 -3.50 -4.91
CA TYR A 154 14.51 -4.53 -4.21
C TYR A 154 14.49 -5.83 -4.99
N LYS A 155 15.60 -6.55 -5.03
CA LYS A 155 15.75 -7.75 -5.88
C LYS A 155 14.87 -8.88 -5.34
N SER A 156 14.91 -9.07 -4.02
CA SER A 156 14.31 -10.21 -3.35
C SER A 156 13.11 -9.81 -2.50
N VAL A 157 13.09 -8.59 -1.94
CA VAL A 157 12.06 -8.17 -0.98
C VAL A 157 10.65 -8.15 -1.56
N LYS A 158 9.74 -8.91 -0.95
CA LYS A 158 8.32 -9.01 -1.32
C LYS A 158 7.43 -9.19 -0.08
N LEU A 159 6.18 -8.75 -0.21
CA LEU A 159 5.09 -9.05 0.71
C LEU A 159 4.13 -10.04 0.07
N LEU A 160 3.62 -11.00 0.85
CA LEU A 160 2.49 -11.83 0.45
C LEU A 160 1.20 -11.19 0.95
N MET A 161 0.31 -10.83 0.03
CA MET A 161 -0.91 -10.08 0.35
C MET A 161 -2.13 -10.67 -0.35
N HIS A 162 -3.32 -10.52 0.24
CA HIS A 162 -4.61 -10.78 -0.40
C HIS A 162 -5.35 -9.47 -0.62
N PHE A 163 -5.93 -9.28 -1.80
CA PHE A 163 -6.85 -8.18 -2.08
C PHE A 163 -8.24 -8.74 -2.41
N GLU A 164 -9.26 -8.21 -1.74
CA GLU A 164 -10.67 -8.51 -2.00
C GLU A 164 -11.44 -7.19 -2.10
N PHE A 165 -12.31 -7.07 -3.10
CA PHE A 165 -13.21 -5.94 -3.25
C PHE A 165 -14.65 -6.33 -2.94
N PHE A 166 -15.35 -5.43 -2.25
CA PHE A 166 -16.77 -5.53 -2.01
C PHE A 166 -17.44 -4.28 -2.56
N ASP A 167 -18.33 -4.44 -3.52
CA ASP A 167 -19.11 -3.33 -4.08
C ASP A 167 -20.27 -3.00 -3.14
N PHE A 168 -20.59 -1.72 -3.00
CA PHE A 168 -21.84 -1.28 -2.37
C PHE A 168 -22.90 -1.12 -3.46
N ASP A 169 -23.85 -2.05 -3.51
CA ASP A 169 -25.06 -1.88 -4.30
C ASP A 169 -25.92 -0.81 -3.64
N ALA A 170 -26.09 0.33 -4.32
CA ALA A 170 -27.00 1.40 -3.90
C ALA A 170 -28.49 1.06 -4.13
N SER A 171 -28.86 -0.22 -4.16
CA SER A 171 -30.22 -0.71 -4.40
C SER A 171 -30.93 -1.28 -3.16
N MET A 172 -30.57 -0.80 -1.96
CA MET A 172 -31.37 -0.99 -0.74
C MET A 172 -31.82 0.36 -0.18
#